data_AF-G6YJM4-F1
#
_entry.id   AF-G6YJM4-F1
#
_cell.length_a   1.000
_cell.length_b   1.000
_cell.length_c   1.000
_cell.angle_alpha   90.00
_cell.angle_beta   90.00
_cell.angle_gamma   90.00
#
_symmetry.space_group_name_H-M   'P 1'
#
loop_
_entity.id
_entity.type
_entity.pdbx_description
1 polymer ?
#
loop_
_entity_poly.entity_id
_entity_poly.type
_entity_poly.pdbx_seq_one_letter_code
_entity_poly.pdbx_strand_id
1 'polypeptide(L)'
;MSEDAGPRKVDAEYAIEYLQEHPEAGLCCDDGRCWITPNANETDQRILLLEVVEADRLKDDPRLRLVSGIAHAGRSLWVVRRMT
;
A
#
# COMPACT_ATOMS: atom_id res chain seq x y z
N MET A 1 12.19 25.96 0.32
CA MET A 1 10.79 25.54 0.18
C MET A 1 10.77 24.05 0.43
N SER A 2 10.51 23.65 1.69
CA SER A 2 10.28 22.25 2.02
C SER A 2 8.80 22.15 2.30
N GLU A 3 8.02 21.95 1.25
CA GLU A 3 6.66 21.45 1.43
C GLU A 3 6.82 20.01 1.86
N ASP A 4 6.92 19.79 3.17
CA ASP A 4 6.59 18.51 3.79
C ASP A 4 5.07 18.33 3.63
N ALA A 5 4.63 18.21 2.38
CA ALA A 5 3.30 17.79 2.05
C ALA A 5 3.30 16.30 2.37
N GLY A 6 2.85 15.97 3.59
CA GLY A 6 2.68 14.60 4.03
C GLY A 6 1.93 13.75 2.98
N PRO A 7 1.92 12.43 3.14
CA PRO A 7 1.53 11.51 2.09
C PRO A 7 0.16 11.85 1.48
N ARG A 8 0.14 11.92 0.15
CA ARG A 8 -1.04 12.32 -0.62
C ARG A 8 -2.13 11.25 -0.49
N LYS A 9 -3.37 11.68 -0.30
CA LYS A 9 -4.53 10.79 -0.39
C LYS A 9 -4.84 10.47 -1.85
N VAL A 10 -5.04 9.19 -2.17
CA VAL A 10 -5.31 8.69 -3.52
C VAL A 10 -6.44 7.66 -3.51
N ASP A 11 -7.02 7.41 -4.69
CA ASP A 11 -7.99 6.34 -4.90
C ASP A 11 -7.31 4.99 -5.19
N ALA A 12 -8.13 3.93 -5.25
CA ALA A 12 -7.65 2.58 -5.53
C ALA A 12 -7.03 2.44 -6.92
N GLU A 13 -7.55 3.15 -7.93
CA GLU A 13 -7.09 3.07 -9.32
C GLU A 13 -5.66 3.61 -9.46
N TYR A 14 -5.41 4.79 -8.92
CA TYR A 14 -4.07 5.35 -8.90
C TYR A 14 -3.10 4.50 -8.07
N ALA A 15 -3.56 3.98 -6.92
CA ALA A 15 -2.71 3.19 -6.04
C ALA A 15 -2.27 1.85 -6.68
N ILE A 16 -3.13 1.18 -7.44
CA ILE A 16 -2.73 -0.06 -8.14
C ILE A 16 -1.77 0.22 -9.29
N GLU A 17 -1.97 1.31 -10.05
CA GLU A 17 -1.02 1.74 -11.09
C GLU A 17 0.36 2.00 -10.48
N TYR A 18 0.42 2.75 -9.38
CA TYR A 18 1.66 3.01 -8.66
C TYR A 18 2.36 1.71 -8.23
N LEU A 19 1.63 0.77 -7.61
CA LEU A 19 2.19 -0.51 -7.17
C LEU A 19 2.65 -1.41 -8.33
N GLN A 20 2.08 -1.25 -9.53
CA GLN A 20 2.55 -1.96 -10.73
C GLN A 20 3.86 -1.38 -11.26
N GLU A 21 4.02 -0.06 -11.22
CA GLU A 21 5.27 0.63 -11.59
C GLU A 21 6.39 0.38 -10.57
N HIS A 22 6.01 0.18 -9.29
CA HIS A 22 6.90 -0.01 -8.15
C HIS A 22 6.66 -1.37 -7.47
N PRO A 23 7.15 -2.49 -8.03
CA PRO A 23 6.89 -3.84 -7.50
C PRO A 23 7.53 -4.11 -6.12
N GLU A 24 8.48 -3.29 -5.70
CA GLU A 24 9.03 -3.28 -4.34
C GLU A 24 8.09 -2.65 -3.32
N ALA A 25 7.15 -1.81 -3.75
CA ALA A 25 6.19 -1.15 -2.88
C ALA A 25 5.12 -2.11 -2.37
N GLY A 26 4.36 -1.67 -1.36
CA GLY A 26 3.25 -2.45 -0.83
C GLY A 26 2.15 -1.60 -0.23
N LEU A 27 0.94 -2.13 -0.23
CA LEU A 27 -0.16 -1.60 0.56
C LEU A 27 -0.05 -2.17 1.97
N CYS A 28 0.23 -1.32 2.95
CA CYS A 28 0.22 -1.69 4.36
C CYS A 28 -1.05 -1.16 5.02
N CYS A 29 -1.70 -2.00 5.83
CA CYS A 29 -2.81 -1.58 6.67
C CYS A 29 -2.55 -1.92 8.14
N ASP A 30 -2.89 -1.00 9.02
CA ASP A 30 -2.76 -1.07 10.48
C ASP A 30 -4.00 -0.41 11.10
N ASP A 31 -4.79 -1.18 11.85
CA ASP A 31 -5.98 -0.74 12.60
C ASP A 31 -6.84 0.31 11.87
N GLY A 32 -7.35 -0.06 10.69
CA GLY A 32 -8.25 0.79 9.88
C GLY A 32 -7.56 1.92 9.10
N ARG A 33 -6.23 2.04 9.17
CA ARG A 33 -5.46 2.96 8.31
C ARG A 33 -4.70 2.17 7.27
N CYS A 34 -4.75 2.61 6.03
CA CYS A 34 -4.02 1.99 4.94
C CYS A 34 -3.17 3.02 4.18
N TRP A 35 -1.97 2.61 3.79
CA TRP A 35 -1.02 3.44 3.06
C TRP A 35 -0.18 2.60 2.11
N ILE A 36 0.35 3.25 1.08
CA ILE A 36 1.41 2.66 0.27
C ILE A 36 2.75 2.95 0.93
N THR A 37 3.54 1.90 1.15
CA THR A 37 4.96 1.99 1.49
C THR A 37 5.81 1.92 0.22
N PRO A 38 6.91 2.69 0.11
CA PRO A 38 7.85 2.57 -1.00
C PRO A 38 8.60 1.23 -1.02
N ASN A 39 8.63 0.50 0.10
CA ASN A 39 9.25 -0.82 0.19
C ASN A 39 8.44 -1.74 1.12
N ALA A 40 7.97 -2.86 0.60
CA ALA A 40 7.21 -3.88 1.30
C ALA A 40 7.91 -4.42 2.58
N ASN A 41 9.25 -4.35 2.64
CA ASN A 41 10.02 -4.73 3.84
C ASN A 41 10.10 -3.63 4.90
N GLU A 42 9.76 -2.38 4.56
CA GLU A 42 9.80 -1.22 5.45
C GLU A 42 8.41 -0.58 5.53
N THR A 43 7.59 -1.09 6.45
CA THR A 43 6.16 -0.71 6.49
C THR A 43 5.88 0.62 7.19
N ASP A 44 6.87 1.24 7.86
CA ASP A 44 6.67 2.50 8.60
C ASP A 44 6.58 3.73 7.71
N GLN A 45 7.19 3.69 6.52
CA GLN A 45 7.13 4.79 5.56
C GLN A 45 5.78 4.81 4.84
N ARG A 46 5.27 6.03 4.65
CA ARG A 46 3.96 6.30 4.04
C ARG A 46 4.16 7.30 2.93
N ILE A 47 3.97 6.89 1.69
CA ILE A 47 4.09 7.77 0.51
C ILE A 47 2.73 8.18 -0.04
N LEU A 48 1.74 7.29 0.05
CA LEU A 48 0.35 7.55 -0.32
C LEU A 48 -0.57 7.04 0.77
N LEU A 49 -1.67 7.73 1.02
CA LEU A 49 -2.71 7.31 1.97
C LEU A 49 -3.97 6.89 1.22
N LEU A 50 -4.65 5.88 1.74
CA LEU A 50 -5.96 5.46 1.25
C LEU A 50 -7.00 5.59 2.37
N GLU A 51 -8.15 6.14 2.01
CA GLU A 51 -9.35 6.01 2.84
C GLU A 51 -9.78 4.54 2.90
N VAL A 52 -10.47 4.14 3.96
CA VAL A 52 -10.86 2.74 4.21
C VAL A 52 -11.58 2.13 3.00
N VAL A 53 -12.52 2.87 2.39
CA VAL A 53 -13.29 2.39 1.23
C VAL A 53 -12.42 2.13 0.00
N GLU A 54 -11.43 2.99 -0.25
CA GLU A 54 -10.51 2.83 -1.38
C GLU A 54 -9.49 1.73 -1.10
N ALA A 55 -9.04 1.59 0.15
CA ALA A 55 -8.18 0.49 0.55
C ALA A 55 -8.88 -0.87 0.42
N ASP A 56 -10.16 -0.96 0.79
CA ASP A 56 -10.93 -2.21 0.66
C ASP A 56 -11.15 -2.57 -0.81
N ARG A 57 -11.50 -1.59 -1.65
CA ARG A 57 -11.55 -1.76 -3.11
C ARG A 57 -10.22 -2.25 -3.69
N LEU A 58 -9.11 -1.67 -3.23
CA LEU A 58 -7.78 -2.05 -3.69
C LEU A 58 -7.41 -3.47 -3.27
N LYS A 59 -7.75 -3.90 -2.05
CA LYS A 59 -7.50 -5.28 -1.56
C LYS A 59 -8.25 -6.34 -2.38
N ASP A 60 -9.37 -5.98 -2.99
CA ASP A 60 -10.15 -6.85 -3.87
C ASP A 60 -9.55 -6.95 -5.30
N ASP A 61 -8.54 -6.15 -5.64
CA ASP A 61 -7.89 -6.22 -6.95
C ASP A 61 -7.12 -7.55 -7.11
N PRO A 62 -7.36 -8.32 -8.18
CA PRO A 62 -6.76 -9.65 -8.36
C PRO A 62 -5.23 -9.64 -8.54
N ARG A 63 -4.64 -8.47 -8.82
CA ARG A 63 -3.19 -8.28 -8.94
C ARG A 63 -2.51 -8.19 -7.58
N LEU A 64 -3.25 -7.82 -6.52
CA LEU A 64 -2.74 -7.71 -5.17
C LEU A 64 -2.79 -9.06 -4.45
N ARG A 65 -1.76 -9.31 -3.65
CA ARG A 65 -1.66 -10.52 -2.83
C ARG A 65 -1.27 -10.16 -1.42
N LEU A 66 -2.06 -10.66 -0.48
CA LEU A 66 -1.74 -10.60 0.94
C LEU A 66 -0.46 -11.40 1.20
N VAL A 67 0.50 -10.76 1.86
CA VAL A 67 1.73 -11.37 2.36
C VAL A 67 1.49 -11.78 3.80
N SER A 68 1.70 -13.06 4.10
CA SER A 68 1.64 -13.57 5.47
C SER A 68 3.00 -13.43 6.17
N GLY A 69 2.98 -13.32 7.50
CA GLY A 69 4.19 -13.42 8.32
C GLY A 69 5.11 -12.19 8.30
N ILE A 70 4.58 -11.00 8.04
CA ILE A 70 5.35 -9.77 8.21
C ILE A 70 5.75 -9.55 9.68
N ALA A 71 6.90 -8.90 9.90
CA ALA A 71 7.48 -8.73 11.23
C ALA A 71 6.67 -7.80 12.18
N HIS A 72 5.72 -7.03 11.65
CA HIS A 72 4.93 -6.06 12.42
C HIS A 72 3.59 -6.67 12.84
N ALA A 73 3.44 -6.93 14.14
CA ALA A 73 2.18 -7.41 14.70
C ALA A 73 1.03 -6.40 14.46
N GLY A 74 -0.15 -6.90 14.09
CA GLY A 74 -1.34 -6.09 13.82
C GLY A 74 -1.39 -5.49 12.41
N ARG A 75 -0.29 -5.51 11.67
CA ARG A 75 -0.26 -5.03 10.28
C ARG A 75 -0.57 -6.13 9.30
N SER A 76 -1.15 -5.75 8.17
CA SER A 76 -1.33 -6.59 6.99
C SER A 76 -0.70 -5.90 5.79
N LEU A 77 -0.04 -6.68 4.92
CA LEU A 77 0.69 -6.17 3.78
C LEU A 77 0.21 -6.86 2.51
N TRP A 78 -0.10 -6.09 1.48
CA TRP A 78 -0.37 -6.58 0.14
C TRP A 78 0.69 -6.05 -0.83
N VAL A 79 1.11 -6.90 -1.76
CA VAL A 79 2.06 -6.53 -2.81
C VAL A 79 1.51 -6.92 -4.17
N VAL A 80 1.91 -6.19 -5.22
CA VAL A 80 1.59 -6.60 -6.59
C VAL A 80 2.44 -7.80 -6.96
N ARG A 81 1.79 -8.88 -7.41
CA ARG A 81 2.51 -10.01 -8.00
C ARG A 81 2.76 -9.72 -9.47
N ARG A 82 4.02 -9.79 -9.92
CA ARG A 82 4.32 -9.83 -11.36
C ARG A 82 3.62 -11.05 -11.96
N MET A 83 2.68 -10.82 -12.87
CA MET A 83 2.19 -11.86 -13.77
C MET A 83 3.31 -12.14 -14.79
N THR A 84 4.09 -13.18 -14.55
CA THR A 84 4.96 -13.81 -15.55
C THR A 84 4.14 -14.70 -16.45
#